data_AF-A0A8T3RMS6-F1
#
_entry.id   AF-A0A8T3RMS6-F1
#
_cell.length_a   1.000
_cell.length_b   1.000
_cell.length_c   1.000
_cell.angle_alpha   90.00
_cell.angle_beta   90.00
_cell.angle_gamma   90.00
#
_symmetry.space_group_name_H-M   'P 1'
#
loop_
_entity.id
_entity.type
_entity.pdbx_description
1 polymer ?
#
loop_
_entity_poly.entity_id
_entity_poly.type
_entity_poly.pdbx_seq_one_letter_code
_entity_poly.pdbx_strand_id
1 'polypeptide(L)' 'MNTPNENAVDDAAVRALYQQLMDAWNEGSAEAYAESFAEGGVRVGFDGTAFEGRQ' A
#
# COMPACT_ATOMS: atom_id res chain seq x y z
N MET A 1 22.80 -7.63 9.58
CA MET A 1 22.70 -6.73 10.74
C MET A 1 22.16 -5.42 10.20
N ASN A 2 20.85 -5.18 10.33
CA ASN A 2 20.22 -3.99 9.72
C ASN A 2 20.61 -2.75 10.52
N THR A 3 21.09 -1.74 9.83
CA THR A 3 21.59 -0.49 10.41
C THR A 3 20.37 0.31 10.94
N PRO A 4 20.43 0.89 12.15
CA PRO A 4 19.28 1.56 12.77
C PRO A 4 18.69 2.73 11.96
N ASN A 5 19.41 3.24 10.95
CA ASN A 5 18.96 4.31 10.08
C ASN A 5 18.11 3.83 8.88
N GLU A 6 18.27 2.59 8.42
CA GLU A 6 17.49 2.05 7.30
C GLU A 6 16.03 1.82 7.73
N ASN A 7 15.83 1.20 8.90
CA ASN A 7 14.49 0.95 9.45
C ASN A 7 13.66 2.23 9.65
N ALA A 8 14.29 3.34 10.04
CA ALA A 8 13.58 4.60 10.24
C ALA A 8 13.15 5.26 8.91
N VAL A 9 13.95 5.09 7.85
CA VAL A 9 13.60 5.52 6.48
C VAL A 9 12.51 4.62 5.90
N ASP A 10 12.60 3.32 6.14
CA ASP A 10 11.58 2.35 5.75
C ASP A 10 10.22 2.64 6.43
N ASP A 11 10.22 2.95 7.72
CA ASP A 11 9.01 3.34 8.46
C ASP A 11 8.34 4.60 7.89
N ALA A 12 9.14 5.60 7.50
CA ALA A 12 8.63 6.82 6.89
C ALA A 12 8.03 6.54 5.49
N ALA A 13 8.67 5.69 4.70
CA ALA A 13 8.18 5.27 3.39
C ALA A 13 6.86 4.48 3.50
N VAL A 14 6.77 3.57 4.47
CA VAL A 14 5.54 2.80 4.75
C VAL A 14 4.39 3.72 5.18
N ARG A 15 4.65 4.71 6.04
CA ARG A 15 3.63 5.69 6.46
C ARG A 15 3.15 6.56 5.31
N ALA A 16 4.07 7.01 4.45
CA ALA A 16 3.71 7.78 3.26
C ALA A 16 2.83 6.97 2.30
N LEU A 17 3.16 5.69 2.08
CA LEU A 17 2.36 4.78 1.27
C LEU A 17 0.95 4.58 1.85
N TYR A 18 0.83 4.44 3.17
CA TYR A 18 -0.46 4.33 3.84
C TYR A 18 -1.29 5.61 3.70
N GLN A 19 -0.68 6.79 3.81
CA GLN A 19 -1.39 8.07 3.60
C GLN A 19 -1.92 8.16 2.17
N GLN A 20 -1.10 7.86 1.16
CA GLN A 20 -1.53 7.85 -0.24
C GLN A 20 -2.72 6.90 -0.46
N LEU A 21 -2.69 5.71 0.13
CA LEU A 21 -3.78 4.74 0.06
C LEU A 21 -5.09 5.29 0.66
N MET A 22 -5.01 5.96 1.81
CA MET A 22 -6.17 6.54 2.49
C MET A 22 -6.70 7.78 1.76
N ASP A 23 -5.83 8.62 1.21
CA ASP A 23 -6.22 9.78 0.43
C ASP A 23 -6.99 9.35 -0.83
N ALA A 24 -6.45 8.39 -1.58
CA ALA A 24 -7.12 7.80 -2.74
C ALA A 24 -8.47 7.15 -2.39
N TRP A 25 -8.54 6.47 -1.23
CA TRP A 25 -9.79 5.91 -0.70
C TRP A 25 -10.81 7.00 -0.39
N ASN A 26 -10.41 8.09 0.26
CA ASN A 26 -11.29 9.21 0.62
C ASN A 26 -11.77 9.99 -0.61
N GLU A 27 -10.94 10.11 -1.65
CA GLU A 27 -11.31 10.71 -2.93
C GLU A 27 -12.18 9.79 -3.79
N GLY A 28 -12.33 8.51 -3.41
CA GLY A 28 -13.05 7.51 -4.20
C GLY A 28 -12.36 7.13 -5.50
N SER A 29 -11.04 7.34 -5.60
CA SER A 29 -10.25 7.07 -6.80
C SER A 29 -9.71 5.65 -6.77
N ALA A 30 -10.38 4.74 -7.48
CA ALA A 30 -9.95 3.35 -7.61
C ALA A 30 -8.57 3.22 -8.29
N GLU A 31 -8.25 4.12 -9.23
CA GLU A 31 -6.98 4.11 -9.95
C GLU A 31 -5.80 4.49 -9.04
N ALA A 32 -5.92 5.58 -8.28
CA ALA A 32 -4.90 6.01 -7.33
C ALA A 32 -4.75 5.01 -6.16
N TYR A 33 -5.84 4.35 -5.77
CA TYR A 33 -5.81 3.28 -4.77
C TYR A 33 -5.02 2.08 -5.30
N ALA A 34 -5.25 1.69 -6.56
CA ALA A 34 -4.54 0.61 -7.22
C ALA A 34 -3.04 0.93 -7.42
N GLU A 35 -2.65 2.19 -7.67
CA GLU A 35 -1.25 2.59 -7.81
C GLU A 35 -0.39 2.34 -6.58
N SER A 36 -0.99 2.38 -5.39
CA SER A 36 -0.33 2.04 -4.12
C SER A 36 0.04 0.55 -4.02
N PHE A 37 -0.51 -0.29 -4.90
CA PHE A 37 -0.16 -1.70 -5.01
C PHE A 37 0.84 -1.93 -6.15
N ALA A 38 1.80 -2.83 -5.89
CA ALA A 38 2.67 -3.35 -6.94
C ALA A 38 1.85 -4.13 -7.98
N GLU A 39 2.37 -4.24 -9.21
CA GLU A 39 1.70 -4.92 -10.33
C GLU A 39 1.36 -6.39 -10.03
N GLY A 40 2.09 -7.03 -9.11
CA GLY A 40 1.81 -8.37 -8.57
C GLY A 40 1.42 -8.38 -7.08
N GLY A 41 0.90 -7.27 -6.55
CA GLY A 41 0.46 -7.17 -5.17
C GLY A 41 -0.76 -8.06 -4.89
N VAL A 42 -0.77 -8.75 -3.75
CA VAL A 42 -1.95 -9.52 -3.32
C VAL A 42 -2.69 -8.70 -2.27
N ARG A 43 -3.98 -8.48 -2.51
CA ARG A 43 -4.88 -7.78 -1.60
C ARG A 43 -5.86 -8.78 -1.03
N VAL A 44 -5.84 -9.00 0.28
CA VAL A 44 -6.79 -9.91 0.93
C VAL A 44 -7.92 -9.08 1.52
N GLY A 45 -9.12 -9.26 0.98
CA GLY A 45 -10.35 -8.67 1.50
C GLY A 45 -10.62 -9.16 2.92
N PHE A 46 -11.40 -8.39 3.68
CA PHE A 46 -11.77 -8.75 5.05
C PHE A 46 -12.48 -10.11 5.15
N ASP A 47 -13.17 -10.52 4.08
CA ASP A 47 -13.85 -11.80 3.94
C ASP A 47 -12.91 -12.97 3.59
N GLY A 48 -11.62 -12.71 3.38
CA GLY A 48 -10.61 -13.70 3.00
C GLY A 48 -10.39 -13.85 1.49
N THR A 49 -11.10 -13.08 0.66
CA THR A 49 -10.88 -13.11 -0.79
C THR A 49 -9.54 -12.47 -1.15
N ALA A 50 -8.65 -13.24 -1.77
CA ALA A 50 -7.41 -12.73 -2.33
C ALA A 50 -7.66 -12.17 -3.74
N PHE A 51 -7.28 -10.92 -3.95
CA PHE A 51 -7.22 -10.25 -5.24
C PHE A 51 -5.74 -10.13 -5.64
N GLU A 52 -5.38 -10.66 -6.82
CA GLU A 52 -4.04 -10.52 -7.37
C GLU A 52 -4.01 -9.35 -8.35
N GLY A 53 -3.13 -8.38 -8.12
CA GLY A 53 -2.91 -7.23 -8.99
C GLY A 53 -3.79 -6.01 -8.71
N ARG A 54 -3.80 -5.09 -9.68
CA ARG A 54 -4.48 -3.77 -9.60
C ARG A 54 -5.95 -3.75 -10.03
N GLN A 55 -6.49 -4.85 -10.54
CA GLN A 55 -7.80 -4.89 -11.21
C GLN A 55 -8.97 -5.21 -10.28
#